data_AF-A0A444S4R2-F1
#
_entry.id   AF-A0A444S4R2-F1
#
_cell.length_a   1.000
_cell.length_b   1.000
_cell.length_c   1.000
_cell.angle_alpha   90.00
_cell.angle_beta   90.00
_cell.angle_gamma   90.00
#
_symmetry.space_group_name_H-M   'P 1'
#
loop_
_entity.id
_entity.type
_entity.pdbx_description
1 polymer ?
#
loop_
_entity_poly.entity_id
_entity_poly.type
_entity_poly.pdbx_seq_one_letter_code
_entity_poly.pdbx_strand_id
1 'polypeptide(L)'
;MVSFQTLLLLAATALSVTALPSTSAKPPGDPPHEDPCATVRCGFNTVCEAVKGRARCVPGTKCGPTMCGAGQVCCNASCGICTPPDGACIQIFCDSASKF
;
A
#
# COMPACT_ATOMS: atom_id res chain seq x y z
N MET A 1 -42.38 25.47 -60.14
CA MET A 1 -41.17 26.16 -59.61
C MET A 1 -41.09 25.84 -58.14
N VAL A 2 -40.33 24.81 -57.79
CA VAL A 2 -40.23 24.32 -56.41
C VAL A 2 -39.32 25.30 -55.67
N SER A 3 -39.89 26.03 -54.71
CA SER A 3 -39.21 27.08 -53.96
C SER A 3 -38.04 26.48 -53.17
N PHE A 4 -36.86 27.10 -53.29
CA PHE A 4 -35.60 26.69 -52.66
C PHE A 4 -35.66 26.55 -51.12
N GLN A 5 -36.77 26.96 -50.50
CA GLN A 5 -37.02 26.85 -49.07
C GLN A 5 -37.21 25.39 -48.59
N THR A 6 -37.56 24.44 -49.47
CA THR A 6 -37.73 23.03 -49.09
C THR A 6 -36.42 22.22 -49.09
N LEU A 7 -35.31 22.79 -49.58
CA LEU A 7 -34.03 22.07 -49.68
C LEU A 7 -33.20 22.09 -48.38
N LEU A 8 -33.56 22.90 -47.38
CA LEU A 8 -32.77 23.06 -46.15
C LEU A 8 -33.17 22.13 -44.98
N LEU A 9 -34.26 21.38 -45.09
CA LEU A 9 -34.85 20.65 -43.96
C LEU A 9 -34.42 19.18 -43.82
N LEU A 10 -33.54 18.67 -44.70
CA LEU A 10 -33.10 17.27 -44.68
C LEU A 10 -31.79 17.00 -43.93
N ALA A 11 -31.16 18.02 -43.32
CA ALA A 11 -29.88 17.87 -42.63
C ALA A 11 -29.99 17.72 -41.10
N ALA A 12 -31.15 17.33 -40.57
CA ALA A 12 -31.29 16.92 -39.17
C ALA A 12 -31.01 15.41 -39.01
N THR A 13 -29.88 14.93 -39.54
CA THR A 13 -29.38 13.61 -39.18
C THR A 13 -28.82 13.69 -37.78
N ALA A 14 -29.52 13.04 -36.85
CA ALA A 14 -29.14 12.86 -35.47
C ALA A 14 -27.69 12.37 -35.36
N LEU A 15 -26.78 13.30 -35.04
CA LEU A 15 -25.45 12.97 -34.51
C LEU A 15 -25.65 12.57 -33.05
N SER A 16 -26.13 11.33 -32.87
CA SER A 16 -26.08 10.63 -31.60
C SER A 16 -24.60 10.43 -31.26
N VAL A 17 -24.00 11.40 -30.56
CA VAL A 17 -22.69 11.22 -29.93
C VAL A 17 -22.90 10.18 -28.83
N THR A 18 -22.73 8.91 -29.18
CA THR A 18 -22.58 7.84 -28.19
C THR A 18 -21.26 8.09 -27.50
N ALA A 19 -21.30 8.81 -26.38
CA ALA A 19 -20.17 8.87 -25.46
C ALA A 19 -19.84 7.42 -25.07
N LEU A 20 -18.74 6.87 -25.58
CA LEU A 20 -18.23 5.62 -25.07
C LEU A 20 -17.92 5.85 -23.59
N PRO A 21 -18.41 5.01 -22.67
CA PRO A 21 -17.95 5.06 -21.29
C PRO A 21 -16.44 4.81 -21.33
N SER A 22 -15.66 5.78 -20.87
CA SER A 22 -14.24 5.58 -20.57
C SER A 22 -14.15 4.55 -19.45
N THR A 23 -14.11 3.27 -19.81
CA THR A 23 -13.67 2.23 -18.88
C THR A 23 -12.18 2.43 -18.72
N SER A 24 -11.81 3.21 -17.70
CA SER A 24 -10.45 3.24 -17.20
C SER A 24 -10.13 1.84 -16.69
N ALA A 25 -9.57 1.01 -17.57
CA ALA A 25 -9.02 -0.27 -17.18
C ALA A 25 -7.88 0.03 -16.20
N LYS A 26 -8.09 -0.31 -14.93
CA LYS A 26 -7.01 -0.33 -13.95
C LYS A 26 -5.90 -1.22 -14.54
N PRO A 27 -4.64 -0.75 -14.62
CA PRO A 27 -3.54 -1.60 -15.03
C PRO A 27 -3.62 -2.90 -14.23
N PRO A 28 -3.35 -4.07 -14.84
CA PRO A 28 -3.20 -5.30 -14.06
C PRO A 28 -2.24 -5.00 -12.92
N GLY A 29 -2.74 -5.12 -11.69
CA GLY A 29 -1.90 -4.94 -10.51
C GLY A 29 -0.75 -5.93 -10.59
N ASP A 30 0.39 -5.56 -10.01
CA ASP A 30 1.52 -6.49 -9.89
C ASP A 30 1.03 -7.84 -9.35
N PRO A 31 1.60 -8.97 -9.84
CA PRO A 31 1.27 -10.28 -9.29
C PRO A 31 1.41 -10.22 -7.77
N PRO A 32 0.54 -10.92 -7.02
CA PRO A 32 0.55 -10.85 -5.56
C PRO A 32 1.97 -11.10 -5.07
N HIS A 33 2.57 -10.07 -4.48
CA HIS A 33 3.88 -10.17 -3.86
C HIS A 33 3.71 -11.06 -2.63
N GLU A 34 3.95 -12.36 -2.80
CA GLU A 34 3.95 -13.32 -1.70
C GLU A 34 5.03 -12.92 -0.71
N ASP A 35 4.62 -12.31 0.40
CA ASP A 35 5.52 -12.07 1.52
C ASP A 35 5.82 -13.42 2.19
N PRO A 36 7.06 -13.95 2.08
CA PRO A 36 7.39 -15.23 2.69
C PRO A 36 7.30 -15.19 4.22
N CYS A 37 7.30 -14.00 4.83
CA CYS A 37 7.18 -13.82 6.28
C CYS A 37 5.74 -13.74 6.79
N ALA A 38 4.73 -13.73 5.92
CA ALA A 38 3.33 -13.54 6.31
C ALA A 38 2.80 -14.57 7.32
N THR A 39 3.34 -15.79 7.32
CA THR A 39 2.91 -16.90 8.20
C THR A 39 3.99 -17.39 9.15
N VAL A 40 5.22 -16.87 9.04
CA VAL A 40 6.36 -17.35 9.82
C VAL A 40 6.40 -16.68 11.18
N ARG A 41 6.33 -17.50 12.23
CA ARG A 41 6.52 -17.06 13.62
C ARG A 41 7.92 -17.40 14.08
N CYS A 42 8.73 -16.37 14.22
CA CYS A 42 10.09 -16.49 14.74
C CYS A 42 10.11 -16.61 16.26
N GLY A 43 11.16 -17.25 16.78
CA GLY A 43 11.36 -17.41 18.23
C GLY A 43 11.72 -16.10 18.93
N PHE A 44 11.97 -16.17 20.24
CA PHE A 44 12.33 -14.99 21.03
C PHE A 44 13.54 -14.25 20.45
N ASN A 45 13.50 -12.91 20.52
CA ASN A 45 14.56 -12.00 20.08
C ASN A 45 14.93 -12.10 18.58
N THR A 46 14.03 -12.66 17.76
CA THR A 46 14.24 -12.75 16.31
C THR A 46 13.09 -12.12 15.53
N VAL A 47 13.39 -11.60 14.34
CA VAL A 47 12.44 -11.00 13.39
C VAL A 47 12.46 -11.80 12.10
N CYS A 48 11.32 -11.92 11.43
CA CYS A 48 11.27 -12.53 10.11
C CYS A 48 11.68 -11.53 9.04
N GLU A 49 12.65 -11.91 8.21
CA GLU A 49 13.05 -11.16 7.03
C GLU A 49 13.06 -12.04 5.78
N ALA A 50 12.71 -11.42 4.64
CA ALA A 50 12.77 -12.05 3.33
C ALA A 50 14.21 -11.99 2.79
N VAL A 51 15.03 -12.99 3.12
CA VAL A 51 16.41 -13.09 2.65
C VAL A 51 16.46 -13.95 1.40
N LYS A 52 16.74 -13.33 0.24
CA LYS A 52 16.76 -14.00 -1.08
C LYS A 52 15.44 -14.72 -1.41
N GLY A 53 14.31 -14.04 -1.16
CA GLY A 53 12.96 -14.56 -1.45
C GLY A 53 12.49 -15.69 -0.53
N ARG A 54 13.17 -15.92 0.61
CA ARG A 54 12.77 -16.93 1.60
C ARG A 54 12.72 -16.30 2.98
N ALA A 55 11.77 -16.72 3.80
CA ALA A 55 11.69 -16.31 5.18
C ALA A 55 12.89 -16.83 5.98
N ARG A 56 13.52 -15.93 6.72
CA ARG A 56 14.55 -16.27 7.71
C ARG A 56 14.29 -15.51 9.00
N CYS A 57 14.40 -16.23 10.11
CA CYS A 57 14.44 -15.61 11.42
C CYS A 57 15.88 -15.15 11.68
N VAL A 58 16.06 -13.84 11.83
CA VAL A 58 17.35 -13.21 12.11
C VAL A 58 17.30 -12.53 13.48
N PRO A 59 18.44 -12.36 14.18
CA PRO A 59 18.47 -11.59 15.40
C PRO A 59 17.92 -10.17 15.19
N GLY A 60 17.00 -9.74 16.05
CA GLY A 60 16.46 -8.38 16.05
C GLY A 60 17.03 -7.54 17.19
N THR A 61 16.87 -6.23 17.08
CA THR A 61 17.23 -5.28 18.16
C THR A 61 16.02 -5.02 19.03
N LYS A 62 16.14 -5.18 20.35
CA LYS A 62 15.02 -4.95 21.28
C LYS A 62 14.60 -3.48 21.31
N CYS A 63 13.31 -3.22 21.17
CA CYS A 63 12.70 -1.89 21.28
C CYS A 63 11.39 -2.01 22.05
N GLY A 64 11.45 -1.90 23.37
CA GLY A 64 10.28 -2.09 24.23
C GLY A 64 9.62 -3.47 24.03
N PRO A 65 8.32 -3.51 23.67
CA PRO A 65 7.60 -4.75 23.38
C PRO A 65 7.93 -5.37 22.01
N THR A 66 8.63 -4.64 21.13
CA THR A 66 8.89 -5.04 19.74
C THR A 66 10.38 -5.39 19.52
N MET A 67 10.68 -6.15 18.47
CA MET A 67 12.04 -6.33 17.94
C MET A 67 12.14 -5.63 16.59
N CYS A 68 13.13 -4.75 16.43
CA CYS A 68 13.41 -4.10 15.15
C CYS A 68 14.28 -5.01 14.27
N GLY A 69 13.91 -5.13 13.00
CA GLY A 69 14.68 -5.86 11.98
C GLY A 69 15.97 -5.16 11.59
N ALA A 70 16.72 -5.78 10.69
CA ALA A 70 17.95 -5.26 10.12
C ALA A 70 17.71 -3.92 9.40
N GLY A 71 18.67 -3.01 9.55
CA GLY A 71 18.60 -1.68 8.95
C GLY A 71 17.53 -0.77 9.57
N GLN A 72 16.98 -1.13 10.73
CA GLN A 72 16.10 -0.27 11.54
C GLN A 72 16.78 0.09 12.86
N VAL A 73 16.37 1.21 13.44
CA VAL A 73 16.76 1.65 14.79
C VAL A 73 15.54 1.75 15.69
N CYS A 74 15.74 1.55 17.00
CA CYS A 74 14.67 1.78 17.98
C CYS A 74 14.42 3.28 18.10
N CYS A 75 13.26 3.73 17.63
CA CYS A 75 12.86 5.14 17.70
C CYS A 75 12.24 5.44 19.06
N ASN A 76 11.24 4.66 19.47
CA ASN A 76 10.52 4.90 20.71
C ASN A 76 10.28 3.57 21.44
N ALA A 77 11.07 3.35 22.49
CA ALA A 77 11.00 2.13 23.28
C ALA A 77 9.71 2.01 24.11
N SER A 78 9.07 3.10 24.49
CA SER A 78 7.79 3.04 25.22
C SER A 78 6.69 2.43 24.35
N CYS A 79 6.68 2.78 23.06
CA CYS A 79 5.68 2.31 22.10
C CYS A 79 6.14 1.13 21.24
N GLY A 80 7.41 0.74 21.32
CA GLY A 80 8.00 -0.28 20.45
C GLY A 80 8.04 0.10 18.97
N ILE A 81 8.31 1.38 18.67
CA ILE A 81 8.38 1.91 17.31
C ILE A 81 9.80 1.78 16.77
N CYS A 82 9.92 1.12 15.61
CA CYS A 82 11.14 1.03 14.81
C CYS A 82 11.07 2.03 13.65
N THR A 83 12.22 2.57 13.23
CA THR A 83 12.30 3.49 12.09
C THR A 83 13.63 3.27 11.34
N PRO A 84 13.76 3.63 10.06
CA PRO A 84 15.05 3.66 9.39
C PRO A 84 16.05 4.60 10.11
N PRO A 85 17.36 4.43 9.91
CA PRO A 85 18.35 5.43 10.29
C PRO A 85 17.92 6.81 9.77
N ASP A 86 18.01 7.81 10.63
CA ASP A 86 17.63 9.21 10.35
C ASP A 86 16.13 9.45 10.05
N GLY A 87 15.29 8.44 10.24
CA GLY A 87 13.84 8.58 10.13
C GLY A 87 13.25 9.49 11.20
N ALA A 88 12.19 10.22 10.86
CA ALA A 88 11.44 11.02 11.84
C ALA A 88 10.91 10.12 12.96
N CYS A 89 10.98 10.61 14.19
CA CYS A 89 10.65 9.82 15.36
C CYS A 89 9.76 10.61 16.33
N ILE A 90 8.54 10.09 16.57
CA ILE A 90 7.64 10.66 17.57
C ILE A 90 7.90 10.04 18.95
N GLN A 91 8.17 10.91 19.92
CA GLN A 91 8.46 10.53 21.31
C GLN A 91 7.21 10.68 22.18
N ILE A 92 6.15 9.94 21.83
CA ILE A 92 4.97 9.82 22.68
C ILE A 92 5.17 8.72 23.72
N PHE A 93 4.64 8.91 24.93
CA PHE A 93 4.59 7.85 25.92
C PHE A 93 3.39 6.94 25.67
N CYS A 94 3.63 5.65 25.52
CA CYS A 94 2.60 4.62 25.49
C CYS A 94 2.53 3.95 26.86
N ASP A 95 1.36 4.01 27.50
CA ASP A 95 1.14 3.24 28.70
C ASP A 95 0.99 1.76 28.35
N SER A 96 2.03 0.98 28.62
CA SER A 96 2.00 -0.47 28.49
C SER A 96 1.19 -1.16 29.61
N ALA A 97 0.60 -0.40 30.54
CA ALA A 97 -0.16 -0.92 31.68
C ALA A 97 -1.68 -0.83 31.49
N SER A 98 -2.25 -1.77 30.74
CA SER A 98 -3.57 -2.36 31.08
C SER A 98 -3.92 -3.52 30.16
N LYS A 99 -3.26 -4.66 30.38
CA LYS A 99 -3.97 -5.92 30.24
C LYS A 99 -4.77 -6.13 31.53
N PHE A 100 -6.01 -5.64 31.55
CA PHE A 100 -7.03 -6.14 32.46
C PHE A 100 -7.66 -7.40 31.86
#